data_AF-A0A7C8HLR5-F1
#
_entry.id   AF-A0A7C8HLR5-F1
#
_cell.length_a   1.000
_cell.length_b   1.000
_cell.length_c   1.000
_cell.angle_alpha   90.00
_cell.angle_beta   90.00
_cell.angle_gamma   90.00
#
_symmetry.space_group_name_H-M   'P 1'
#
loop_
_entity.id
_entity.type
_entity.pdbx_description
1 polymer ?
#
loop_
_entity_poly.entity_id
_entity_poly.type
_entity_poly.pdbx_seq_one_letter_code
_entity_poly.pdbx_strand_id
1 'polypeptide(L)'
;MSDDPFQADDAATPLTPEERLDLKLSYVALRHELNEAEALNVLAGERWALSRKRDALDEVFLRRLHLRMFGDVWRWAGKYRTSARNLGVDHWTIEIALRQALDDTRYWVEHQTYPPDEIAVRFHHKLVAIHPFPNGNGRWSRLAADLLALRLGQERFTWGRGSIVAASETRQAYVGALKAADAGDMAPLLAFART
;
A
#
# COMPACT_ATOMS: atom_id res chain seq x y z
N MET A 1 13.58 21.35 13.34
CA MET A 1 12.91 20.14 12.83
C MET A 1 13.72 18.97 13.34
N SER A 2 13.08 17.92 13.87
CA SER A 2 13.85 16.83 14.49
C SER A 2 14.50 15.97 13.41
N ASP A 3 15.78 15.68 13.62
CA ASP A 3 16.60 14.84 12.75
C ASP A 3 16.34 13.33 12.97
N ASP A 4 15.33 12.96 13.77
CA ASP A 4 15.02 11.57 14.09
C ASP A 4 14.53 10.82 12.83
N PRO A 5 15.24 9.76 12.39
CA PRO A 5 14.85 8.96 11.23
C PRO A 5 13.54 8.21 11.45
N PHE A 6 13.02 8.15 12.68
CA PHE A 6 11.75 7.51 13.04
C PHE A 6 10.64 8.50 13.40
N GLN A 7 10.88 9.82 13.33
CA GLN A 7 9.81 10.82 13.48
C GLN A 7 8.78 10.60 12.36
N ALA A 8 7.60 10.06 12.68
CA ALA A 8 6.56 9.82 11.70
C ALA A 8 6.19 11.18 11.08
N ASP A 9 6.29 11.29 9.76
CA ASP A 9 5.58 12.34 9.04
C ASP A 9 4.08 12.00 9.03
N ASP A 10 3.25 12.92 8.55
CA ASP A 10 1.82 12.65 8.40
C ASP A 10 1.53 11.45 7.47
N ALA A 11 2.54 10.90 6.78
CA ALA A 11 2.45 9.83 5.78
C ALA A 11 2.84 8.43 6.24
N ALA A 12 3.67 8.31 7.26
CA ALA A 12 4.17 7.06 7.80
C ALA A 12 3.32 6.58 8.98
N THR A 13 3.07 5.27 9.05
CA THR A 13 2.59 4.67 10.28
C THR A 13 3.74 4.65 11.30
N PRO A 14 3.57 5.22 12.50
CA PRO A 14 4.63 5.23 13.50
C PRO A 14 5.07 3.81 13.84
N LEU A 15 6.38 3.54 13.84
CA LEU A 15 6.91 2.23 14.20
C LEU A 15 7.05 2.10 15.73
N THR A 16 6.77 0.90 16.24
CA THR A 16 7.07 0.50 17.62
C THR A 16 8.59 0.47 17.83
N PRO A 17 9.09 0.57 19.08
CA PRO A 17 10.51 0.43 19.36
C PRO A 17 11.12 -0.84 18.77
N GLU A 18 10.42 -1.96 18.83
CA GLU A 18 10.87 -3.26 18.34
C GLU A 18 11.01 -3.27 16.81
N GLU A 19 10.05 -2.69 16.08
CA GLU A 19 10.12 -2.60 14.61
C GLU A 19 11.18 -1.61 14.12
N ARG A 20 11.57 -0.63 14.94
CA ARG A 20 12.69 0.28 14.61
C ARG A 20 14.03 -0.45 14.64
N LEU A 21 14.19 -1.43 15.54
CA LEU A 21 15.40 -2.27 15.62
C LEU A 21 15.59 -3.14 14.38
N ASP A 22 14.53 -3.35 13.59
CA ASP A 22 14.56 -4.12 12.36
C ASP A 22 15.10 -3.36 11.14
N LEU A 23 15.52 -2.10 11.30
CA LEU A 23 16.24 -1.35 10.28
C LEU A 23 17.58 -2.03 9.97
N LYS A 24 17.83 -2.32 8.69
CA LYS A 24 19.06 -2.99 8.22
C LYS A 24 20.22 -2.01 7.99
N LEU A 25 19.89 -0.77 7.66
CA LEU A 25 20.83 0.21 7.14
C LEU A 25 21.44 1.01 8.29
N SER A 26 22.63 0.62 8.72
CA SER A 26 23.34 1.26 9.84
C SER A 26 23.77 2.70 9.56
N TYR A 27 23.78 3.12 8.29
CA TYR A 27 24.16 4.47 7.87
C TYR A 27 23.02 5.49 7.99
N VAL A 28 21.77 5.04 8.15
CA VAL A 28 20.61 5.93 8.22
C VAL A 28 20.60 6.63 9.57
N ALA A 29 20.94 7.91 9.56
CA ALA A 29 20.90 8.80 10.71
C ALA A 29 19.75 9.82 10.60
N LEU A 30 19.27 10.11 9.38
CA LEU A 30 18.29 11.16 9.09
C LEU A 30 17.07 10.60 8.37
N ARG A 31 15.91 11.23 8.60
CA ARG A 31 14.64 10.82 7.97
C ARG A 31 14.69 10.82 6.45
N HIS A 32 15.37 11.78 5.82
CA HIS A 32 15.46 11.83 4.36
C HIS A 32 16.28 10.67 3.78
N GLU A 33 17.33 10.21 4.48
CA GLU A 33 18.13 9.05 4.07
C GLU A 33 17.29 7.77 4.10
N LEU A 34 16.44 7.61 5.14
CA LEU A 34 15.50 6.51 5.20
C LEU A 34 14.48 6.57 4.06
N ASN A 35 13.91 7.75 3.80
CA ASN A 35 12.93 7.96 2.74
C ASN A 35 13.53 7.64 1.36
N GLU A 36 14.77 8.06 1.10
CA GLU A 36 15.50 7.77 -0.14
C GLU A 36 15.73 6.27 -0.30
N ALA A 37 16.26 5.60 0.74
CA ALA A 37 16.50 4.16 0.71
C ALA A 37 15.20 3.35 0.46
N GLU A 38 14.11 3.73 1.11
CA GLU A 38 12.79 3.13 0.86
C GLU A 38 12.29 3.41 -0.55
N ALA A 39 12.45 4.63 -1.08
CA ALA A 39 12.01 4.98 -2.43
C ALA A 39 12.75 4.15 -3.49
N LEU A 40 14.07 4.01 -3.36
CA LEU A 40 14.88 3.18 -4.26
C LEU A 40 14.42 1.71 -4.24
N ASN A 41 14.17 1.16 -3.05
CA ASN A 41 13.75 -0.23 -2.92
C ASN A 41 12.30 -0.46 -3.41
N VAL A 42 11.41 0.51 -3.22
CA VAL A 42 10.05 0.50 -3.78
C VAL A 42 10.11 0.47 -5.31
N LEU A 43 10.94 1.31 -5.93
CA LEU A 43 11.15 1.30 -7.39
C LEU A 43 11.73 -0.04 -7.89
N ALA A 44 12.65 -0.65 -7.14
CA ALA A 44 13.17 -1.97 -7.45
C ALA A 44 12.08 -3.06 -7.37
N GLY A 45 11.26 -3.03 -6.32
CA GLY A 45 10.12 -3.93 -6.14
C GLY A 45 9.06 -3.79 -7.23
N GLU A 46 8.78 -2.56 -7.65
CA GLU A 46 7.87 -2.25 -8.76
C GLU A 46 8.37 -2.82 -10.09
N ARG A 47 9.64 -2.57 -10.45
CA ARG A 47 10.25 -3.15 -11.65
C ARG A 47 10.20 -4.68 -11.64
N TRP A 48 10.48 -5.29 -10.48
CA TRP A 48 10.37 -6.74 -10.32
C TRP A 48 8.93 -7.24 -10.54
N ALA A 49 7.94 -6.56 -9.98
CA ALA A 49 6.54 -6.95 -10.10
C ALA A 49 6.04 -6.86 -11.55
N LEU A 50 6.43 -5.79 -12.27
CA LEU A 50 6.03 -5.53 -13.65
C LEU A 50 6.82 -6.36 -14.69
N SER A 51 7.95 -6.96 -14.31
CA SER A 51 8.80 -7.74 -15.23
C SER A 51 8.12 -8.99 -15.83
N ARG A 52 7.04 -9.48 -15.22
CA ARG A 52 6.28 -10.66 -15.64
C ARG A 52 4.82 -10.49 -15.25
N LYS A 53 3.92 -11.22 -15.90
CA LYS A 53 2.53 -11.35 -15.41
C LYS A 53 2.55 -12.03 -14.03
N ARG A 54 1.90 -11.41 -13.06
CA ARG A 54 1.78 -11.87 -11.67
C ARG A 54 0.31 -11.88 -11.27
N ASP A 55 -0.04 -12.77 -10.34
CA ASP A 55 -1.37 -12.77 -9.76
C ASP A 55 -1.42 -11.83 -8.56
N ALA A 56 -2.03 -10.64 -8.73
CA ALA A 56 -2.24 -9.69 -7.64
C ALA A 56 -3.22 -10.20 -6.57
N LEU A 57 -3.97 -11.26 -6.86
CA LEU A 57 -4.92 -11.89 -5.95
C LEU A 57 -4.35 -13.15 -5.27
N ASP A 58 -3.04 -13.32 -5.25
CA ASP A 58 -2.36 -14.36 -4.48
C ASP A 58 -1.71 -13.76 -3.21
N GLU A 59 -2.11 -14.25 -2.03
CA GLU A 59 -1.58 -13.82 -0.74
C GLU A 59 -0.05 -13.98 -0.65
N VAL A 60 0.48 -15.08 -1.18
CA VAL A 60 1.93 -15.37 -1.17
C VAL A 60 2.65 -14.34 -2.03
N PHE A 61 2.11 -14.04 -3.22
CA PHE A 61 2.62 -12.98 -4.07
C PHE A 61 2.57 -11.62 -3.38
N LEU A 62 1.46 -11.26 -2.75
CA LEU A 62 1.28 -9.98 -2.07
C LEU A 62 2.28 -9.75 -0.93
N ARG A 63 2.55 -10.78 -0.13
CA ARG A 63 3.61 -10.73 0.90
C ARG A 63 4.98 -10.59 0.27
N ARG A 64 5.23 -11.32 -0.82
CA ARG A 64 6.49 -11.23 -1.58
C ARG A 64 6.68 -9.86 -2.23
N LEU A 65 5.59 -9.23 -2.69
CA LEU A 65 5.60 -7.88 -3.23
C LEU A 65 6.09 -6.89 -2.17
N HIS A 66 5.52 -6.94 -0.97
CA HIS A 66 5.98 -6.10 0.13
C HIS A 66 7.45 -6.40 0.49
N LEU A 67 7.85 -7.68 0.55
CA LEU A 67 9.26 -8.04 0.76
C LEU A 67 10.17 -7.42 -0.30
N ARG A 68 9.76 -7.42 -1.58
CA ARG A 68 10.56 -6.82 -2.66
C ARG A 68 10.62 -5.30 -2.58
N MET A 69 9.56 -4.66 -2.10
CA MET A 69 9.49 -3.20 -1.96
C MET A 69 10.22 -2.65 -0.73
N PHE A 70 10.39 -3.44 0.33
CA PHE A 70 10.97 -2.96 1.60
C PHE A 70 12.13 -3.81 2.15
N GLY A 71 12.43 -4.94 1.51
CA GLY A 71 13.35 -5.96 2.03
C GLY A 71 14.80 -5.54 2.15
N ASP A 72 15.28 -4.55 1.40
CA ASP A 72 16.67 -4.08 1.57
C ASP A 72 16.79 -3.11 2.76
N VAL A 73 15.68 -2.51 3.19
CA VAL A 73 15.62 -1.55 4.30
C VAL A 73 15.23 -2.22 5.63
N TRP A 74 14.24 -3.13 5.60
CA TRP A 74 13.59 -3.63 6.81
C TRP A 74 13.63 -5.16 6.92
N ARG A 75 13.89 -5.68 8.14
CA ARG A 75 13.86 -7.13 8.42
C ARG A 75 12.44 -7.70 8.48
N TRP A 76 11.45 -6.90 8.86
CA TRP A 76 10.04 -7.30 8.89
C TRP A 76 9.35 -7.27 7.52
N ALA A 77 10.01 -6.82 6.45
CA ALA A 77 9.40 -6.73 5.14
C ALA A 77 8.77 -8.07 4.68
N GLY A 78 7.49 -8.06 4.31
CA GLY A 78 6.74 -9.24 3.90
C GLY A 78 6.18 -10.09 5.05
N LYS A 79 6.40 -9.68 6.30
CA LYS A 79 5.78 -10.25 7.50
C LYS A 79 4.68 -9.33 8.00
N TYR A 80 3.55 -9.89 8.36
CA TYR A 80 2.47 -9.11 8.97
C TYR A 80 2.91 -8.54 10.31
N ARG A 81 2.36 -7.37 10.65
CA ARG A 81 2.58 -6.78 11.97
C ARG A 81 1.99 -7.68 13.03
N THR A 82 2.63 -7.69 14.20
CA THR A 82 2.17 -8.39 15.40
C THR A 82 1.77 -7.42 16.50
N SER A 83 1.69 -6.12 16.18
CA SER A 83 1.34 -5.05 17.10
C SER A 83 0.03 -4.38 16.69
N ALA A 84 -0.71 -3.89 17.69
CA ALA A 84 -1.88 -3.05 17.49
C ALA A 84 -1.51 -1.71 16.83
N ARG A 85 -2.48 -1.13 16.11
CA ARG A 85 -2.36 0.14 15.38
C ARG A 85 -3.68 0.89 15.47
N ASN A 86 -3.62 2.21 15.34
CA ASN A 86 -4.82 3.06 15.21
C ASN A 86 -5.49 2.92 13.84
N LEU A 87 -4.82 2.29 12.87
CA LEU A 87 -5.29 2.04 11.52
C LEU A 87 -5.23 0.54 11.24
N GLY A 88 -6.18 0.03 10.49
CA GLY A 88 -6.23 -1.39 10.15
C GLY A 88 -7.14 -2.20 11.07
N VAL A 89 -7.25 -3.49 10.75
CA VAL A 89 -7.92 -4.48 11.60
C VAL A 89 -7.05 -4.91 12.78
N ASP A 90 -7.57 -5.73 13.68
CA ASP A 90 -6.73 -6.34 14.70
C ASP A 90 -5.64 -7.23 14.10
N HIS A 91 -4.43 -7.19 14.66
CA HIS A 91 -3.29 -7.84 14.00
C HIS A 91 -3.44 -9.38 13.92
N TRP A 92 -4.16 -9.99 14.86
CA TRP A 92 -4.46 -11.42 14.84
C TRP A 92 -5.52 -11.82 13.80
N THR A 93 -6.25 -10.86 13.21
CA THR A 93 -7.25 -11.13 12.17
C THR A 93 -6.76 -10.82 10.76
N ILE A 94 -5.51 -10.34 10.59
CA ILE A 94 -4.98 -9.89 9.29
C ILE A 94 -5.11 -10.98 8.21
N GLU A 95 -4.72 -12.21 8.51
CA GLU A 95 -4.78 -13.31 7.53
C GLU A 95 -6.21 -13.58 7.06
N ILE A 96 -7.16 -13.62 8.00
CA ILE A 96 -8.57 -13.86 7.70
C ILE A 96 -9.13 -12.72 6.85
N ALA A 97 -8.89 -11.48 7.27
CA ALA A 97 -9.38 -10.31 6.55
C ALA A 97 -8.80 -10.19 5.14
N LEU A 98 -7.52 -10.55 4.97
CA LEU A 98 -6.88 -10.54 3.65
C LEU A 98 -7.43 -11.63 2.74
N ARG A 99 -7.63 -12.85 3.25
CA ARG A 99 -8.29 -13.93 2.47
C ARG A 99 -9.68 -13.52 2.02
N GLN A 100 -10.47 -12.92 2.91
CA GLN A 100 -11.80 -12.42 2.57
C GLN A 100 -11.73 -11.32 1.49
N ALA A 101 -10.79 -10.36 1.60
CA ALA A 101 -10.63 -9.34 0.56
C ALA A 101 -10.21 -9.92 -0.80
N LEU A 102 -9.37 -10.97 -0.80
CA LEU A 102 -8.99 -11.68 -2.01
C LEU A 102 -10.19 -12.42 -2.63
N ASP A 103 -10.97 -13.13 -1.83
CA ASP A 103 -12.15 -13.87 -2.28
C ASP A 103 -13.25 -12.93 -2.80
N ASP A 104 -13.52 -11.82 -2.10
CA ASP A 104 -14.44 -10.77 -2.56
C ASP A 104 -14.00 -10.24 -3.94
N THR A 105 -12.70 -9.97 -4.09
CA THR A 105 -12.17 -9.43 -5.36
C THR A 105 -12.23 -10.45 -6.49
N ARG A 106 -11.95 -11.74 -6.22
CA ARG A 106 -12.12 -12.82 -7.20
C ARG A 106 -13.57 -12.92 -7.65
N TYR A 107 -14.50 -12.87 -6.69
CA TYR A 107 -15.93 -12.89 -6.98
C TYR A 107 -16.34 -11.73 -7.90
N TRP A 108 -15.90 -10.50 -7.59
CA TRP A 108 -16.19 -9.33 -8.43
C TRP A 108 -15.64 -9.45 -9.84
N VAL A 109 -14.44 -10.02 -10.00
CA VAL A 109 -13.83 -10.26 -11.31
C VAL A 109 -14.62 -11.31 -12.11
N GLU A 110 -14.96 -12.43 -11.47
CA GLU A 110 -15.69 -13.54 -12.11
C GLU A 110 -17.09 -13.11 -12.57
N HIS A 111 -17.80 -12.35 -11.73
CA HIS A 111 -19.19 -11.97 -11.98
C HIS A 111 -19.35 -10.58 -12.59
N GLN A 112 -18.23 -9.90 -12.89
CA GLN A 112 -18.22 -8.54 -13.43
C GLN A 112 -19.09 -7.59 -12.58
N THR A 113 -19.04 -7.74 -11.26
CA THR A 113 -19.92 -7.00 -10.33
C THR A 113 -19.73 -5.48 -10.45
N TYR A 114 -18.53 -5.05 -10.80
CA TYR A 114 -18.17 -3.65 -11.01
C TYR A 114 -17.32 -3.50 -12.29
N PRO A 115 -17.21 -2.28 -12.85
CA PRO A 115 -16.22 -1.99 -13.88
C PRO A 115 -14.78 -2.33 -13.42
N PRO A 116 -13.89 -2.73 -14.33
CA PRO A 116 -12.50 -3.13 -14.00
C PRO A 116 -11.74 -2.17 -13.08
N ASP A 117 -11.84 -0.86 -13.34
CA ASP A 117 -11.23 0.17 -12.51
C ASP A 117 -11.77 0.15 -11.09
N GLU A 118 -13.08 0.02 -10.95
CA GLU A 118 -13.72 0.00 -9.65
C GLU A 118 -13.38 -1.25 -8.85
N ILE A 119 -13.27 -2.42 -9.50
CA ILE A 119 -12.76 -3.64 -8.85
C ILE A 119 -11.37 -3.37 -8.26
N ALA A 120 -10.45 -2.80 -9.05
CA ALA A 120 -9.08 -2.56 -8.60
C ALA A 120 -8.99 -1.50 -7.49
N VAL A 121 -9.80 -0.44 -7.56
CA VAL A 121 -9.83 0.61 -6.52
C VAL A 121 -10.48 0.11 -5.23
N ARG A 122 -11.55 -0.69 -5.30
CA ARG A 122 -12.15 -1.34 -4.12
C ARG A 122 -11.18 -2.35 -3.49
N PHE A 123 -10.42 -3.09 -4.30
CA PHE A 123 -9.36 -3.96 -3.81
C PHE A 123 -8.29 -3.17 -3.05
N HIS A 124 -7.79 -2.06 -3.63
CA HIS A 124 -6.87 -1.15 -2.94
C HIS A 124 -7.43 -0.65 -1.61
N HIS A 125 -8.69 -0.19 -1.59
CA HIS A 125 -9.35 0.31 -0.39
C HIS A 125 -9.41 -0.76 0.71
N LYS A 126 -9.81 -2.00 0.38
CA LYS A 126 -9.78 -3.13 1.32
C LYS A 126 -8.38 -3.39 1.88
N LEU A 127 -7.34 -3.38 1.03
CA LEU A 127 -5.96 -3.59 1.49
C LEU A 127 -5.47 -2.49 2.45
N VAL A 128 -5.82 -1.24 2.18
CA VAL A 128 -5.52 -0.10 3.07
C VAL A 128 -6.26 -0.26 4.40
N ALA A 129 -7.54 -0.65 4.37
CA ALA A 129 -8.37 -0.86 5.55
C ALA A 129 -7.90 -2.04 6.41
N ILE A 130 -7.24 -3.05 5.84
CA ILE A 130 -6.61 -4.15 6.59
C ILE A 130 -5.31 -3.68 7.26
N HIS A 131 -4.50 -2.89 6.55
CA HIS A 131 -3.20 -2.37 6.98
C HIS A 131 -2.25 -3.45 7.56
N PRO A 132 -1.87 -4.46 6.75
CA PRO A 132 -1.26 -5.70 7.24
C PRO A 132 0.21 -5.60 7.69
N PHE A 133 0.96 -4.60 7.23
CA PHE A 133 2.40 -4.48 7.52
C PHE A 133 2.70 -3.33 8.51
N PRO A 134 3.87 -3.34 9.18
CA PRO A 134 4.30 -2.23 10.05
C PRO A 134 4.27 -0.84 9.39
N ASN A 135 4.74 -0.76 8.14
CA ASN A 135 4.70 0.45 7.30
C ASN A 135 4.62 0.02 5.82
N GLY A 136 4.51 0.96 4.88
CA GLY A 136 4.54 0.68 3.45
C GLY A 136 3.18 0.31 2.84
N ASN A 137 2.13 0.12 3.66
CA ASN A 137 0.81 -0.36 3.22
C ASN A 137 0.23 0.45 2.05
N GLY A 138 0.24 1.78 2.11
CA GLY A 138 -0.33 2.61 1.04
C GLY A 138 0.44 2.51 -0.29
N ARG A 139 1.78 2.38 -0.26
CA ARG A 139 2.59 2.19 -1.49
C ARG A 139 2.35 0.79 -2.05
N TRP A 140 2.32 -0.21 -1.19
CA TRP A 140 2.08 -1.61 -1.53
C TRP A 140 0.68 -1.85 -2.11
N SER A 141 -0.37 -1.30 -1.49
CA SER A 141 -1.75 -1.50 -1.94
C SER A 141 -2.03 -0.84 -3.29
N ARG A 142 -1.47 0.36 -3.54
CA ARG A 142 -1.57 1.03 -4.85
C ARG A 142 -0.93 0.21 -5.94
N LEU A 143 0.26 -0.36 -5.69
CA LEU A 143 0.92 -1.23 -6.66
C LEU A 143 0.16 -2.54 -6.87
N ALA A 144 -0.44 -3.12 -5.82
CA ALA A 144 -1.29 -4.31 -5.96
C ALA A 144 -2.52 -4.03 -6.84
N ALA A 145 -3.16 -2.86 -6.69
CA ALA A 145 -4.26 -2.45 -7.55
C ALA A 145 -3.84 -2.10 -8.98
N ASP A 146 -2.67 -1.46 -9.18
CA ASP A 146 -2.11 -1.27 -10.52
C ASP A 146 -1.93 -2.60 -11.25
N LEU A 147 -1.41 -3.62 -10.57
CA LEU A 147 -1.21 -4.96 -11.14
C LEU A 147 -2.54 -5.65 -11.47
N LEU A 148 -3.56 -5.48 -10.62
CA LEU A 148 -4.90 -6.00 -10.89
C LEU A 148 -5.55 -5.29 -12.08
N ALA A 149 -5.46 -3.95 -12.15
CA ALA A 149 -5.97 -3.16 -13.27
C ALA A 149 -5.35 -3.61 -14.60
N LEU A 150 -4.02 -3.77 -14.64
CA LEU A 150 -3.31 -4.30 -15.80
C LEU A 150 -3.80 -5.71 -16.21
N ARG A 151 -4.07 -6.58 -15.23
CA ARG A 151 -4.61 -7.92 -15.50
C ARG A 151 -6.03 -7.86 -16.07
N LEU A 152 -6.81 -6.87 -15.69
CA LEU A 152 -8.17 -6.62 -16.18
C LEU A 152 -8.20 -5.78 -17.47
N GLY A 153 -7.05 -5.58 -18.12
CA GLY A 153 -6.95 -4.87 -19.40
C GLY A 153 -7.00 -3.35 -19.30
N GLN A 154 -6.82 -2.80 -18.09
CA GLN A 154 -6.78 -1.36 -17.85
C GLN A 154 -5.35 -0.84 -17.76
N GLU A 155 -5.18 0.46 -17.93
CA GLU A 155 -3.91 1.12 -17.64
C GLU A 155 -3.70 1.28 -16.13
N ARG A 156 -2.44 1.46 -15.73
CA ARG A 156 -2.09 1.78 -14.34
C ARG A 156 -2.73 3.08 -13.89
N PHE A 157 -2.98 3.19 -12.59
CA PHE A 157 -3.50 4.40 -12.00
C PHE A 157 -2.39 5.44 -11.81
N THR A 158 -2.79 6.69 -11.89
CA THR A 158 -1.91 7.85 -11.67
C THR A 158 -1.76 8.12 -10.18
N TRP A 159 -2.81 7.89 -9.39
CA TRP A 159 -2.86 8.14 -7.94
C TRP A 159 -2.49 9.59 -7.56
N GLY A 160 -2.88 10.56 -8.39
CA GLY A 160 -2.55 11.97 -8.19
C GLY A 160 -1.12 12.36 -8.60
N ARG A 161 -0.34 11.45 -9.19
CA ARG A 161 1.03 11.75 -9.68
C ARG A 161 1.06 12.75 -10.85
N GLY A 162 -0.06 12.94 -11.55
CA GLY A 162 -0.20 13.96 -12.58
C GLY A 162 -0.55 15.36 -12.07
N SER A 163 -0.83 15.51 -10.76
CA SER A 163 -1.27 16.77 -10.19
C SER A 163 -0.11 17.77 -10.06
N ILE A 164 -0.37 19.02 -10.44
CA ILE A 164 0.58 20.16 -10.37
C ILE A 164 0.60 20.78 -8.95
N VAL A 165 -0.29 20.32 -8.05
CA VAL A 165 -0.40 20.84 -6.67
C VAL A 165 0.68 20.29 -5.74
N ALA A 166 0.83 20.91 -4.57
CA ALA A 166 1.80 20.48 -3.56
C ALA A 166 1.54 19.03 -3.09
N ALA A 167 2.61 18.29 -2.77
CA ALA A 167 2.52 16.90 -2.32
C ALA A 167 1.62 16.71 -1.07
N SER A 168 1.58 17.72 -0.19
CA SER A 168 0.68 17.77 0.98
C SER A 168 -0.79 17.81 0.58
N GLU A 169 -1.15 18.59 -0.44
CA GLU A 169 -2.52 18.73 -0.95
C GLU A 169 -2.98 17.44 -1.63
N THR A 170 -2.14 16.85 -2.49
CA THR A 170 -2.43 15.54 -3.12
C THR A 170 -2.67 14.46 -2.05
N ARG A 171 -1.89 14.49 -0.97
CA ARG A 171 -2.09 13.58 0.16
C ARG A 171 -3.41 13.83 0.88
N GLN A 172 -3.77 15.08 1.16
CA GLN A 172 -5.03 15.42 1.83
C GLN A 172 -6.23 14.99 0.97
N ALA A 173 -6.18 15.21 -0.34
CA ALA A 173 -7.21 14.74 -1.28
C ALA A 173 -7.35 13.21 -1.24
N TYR A 174 -6.23 12.49 -1.26
CA TYR A 174 -6.23 11.03 -1.14
C TYR A 174 -6.85 10.52 0.17
N VAL A 175 -6.47 11.13 1.31
CA VAL A 175 -7.02 10.75 2.62
C VAL A 175 -8.51 11.09 2.71
N GLY A 176 -8.94 12.23 2.15
CA GLY A 176 -10.36 12.58 2.07
C GLY A 176 -11.15 11.56 1.24
N ALA A 177 -10.60 11.13 0.10
CA ALA A 177 -11.21 10.12 -0.75
C ALA A 177 -11.30 8.74 -0.06
N LEU A 178 -10.30 8.34 0.71
CA LEU A 178 -10.36 7.12 1.53
C LEU A 178 -11.47 7.20 2.59
N LYS A 179 -11.60 8.35 3.28
CA LYS A 179 -12.66 8.54 4.29
C LYS A 179 -14.07 8.48 3.68
N ALA A 180 -14.25 9.02 2.47
CA ALA A 180 -15.50 8.87 1.75
C ALA A 180 -15.80 7.40 1.40
N ALA A 181 -14.78 6.66 0.96
CA ALA A 181 -14.89 5.23 0.68
C ALA A 181 -15.19 4.41 1.96
N ASP A 182 -14.63 4.78 3.11
CA ASP A 182 -14.95 4.17 4.41
C ASP A 182 -16.44 4.36 4.77
N ALA A 183 -17.06 5.47 4.33
CA ALA A 183 -18.49 5.74 4.48
C ALA A 183 -19.35 5.12 3.36
N GLY A 184 -18.76 4.36 2.44
CA GLY A 184 -19.44 3.67 1.34
C GLY A 184 -19.45 4.43 0.01
N ASP A 185 -18.99 5.69 -0.03
CA ASP A 185 -18.90 6.47 -1.27
C ASP A 185 -17.53 6.27 -1.95
N MET A 186 -17.51 5.38 -2.96
CA MET A 186 -16.29 5.10 -3.73
C MET A 186 -15.95 6.17 -4.76
N ALA A 187 -16.89 7.04 -5.14
CA ALA A 187 -16.72 7.94 -6.28
C ALA A 187 -15.50 8.88 -6.15
N PRO A 188 -15.23 9.50 -4.98
CA PRO A 188 -14.04 10.32 -4.80
C PRO A 188 -12.74 9.54 -4.98
N LEU A 189 -12.69 8.29 -4.52
CA LEU A 189 -11.48 7.46 -4.62
C LEU A 189 -11.25 6.98 -6.05
N LEU A 190 -12.32 6.65 -6.78
CA LEU A 190 -12.25 6.31 -8.21
C LEU A 190 -11.72 7.48 -9.02
N ALA A 191 -12.26 8.68 -8.78
CA ALA A 191 -11.80 9.90 -9.45
C ALA A 191 -10.31 10.16 -9.16
N PHE A 192 -9.92 10.12 -7.88
CA PHE A 192 -8.53 10.32 -7.45
C PHE A 192 -7.55 9.31 -8.08
N ALA A 193 -7.97 8.06 -8.27
CA ALA A 193 -7.11 7.03 -8.85
C ALA A 193 -6.67 7.36 -10.29
N ARG A 194 -7.47 8.16 -11.02
CA ARG A 194 -7.24 8.54 -12.43
C ARG A 194 -6.77 9.98 -12.64
N THR A 195 -6.60 10.78 -11.58
CA THR A 195 -6.08 12.16 -11.66
C THR A 195 -4.57 12.26 -11.75
#